data_AF-A0A935W9W0-F1
#
_entry.id   AF-A0A935W9W0-F1
#
_cell.length_a   1.000
_cell.length_b   1.000
_cell.length_c   1.000
_cell.angle_alpha   90.00
_cell.angle_beta   90.00
_cell.angle_gamma   90.00
#
_symmetry.space_group_name_H-M   'P 1'
#
loop_
_entity.id
_entity.type
_entity.pdbx_description
1 polymer ?
#
loop_
_entity_poly.entity_id
_entity_poly.type
_entity_poly.pdbx_seq_one_letter_code
_entity_poly.pdbx_strand_id
1 'polypeptide(L)'
;MLYEKFIRLVEDHAEVITKEWIKEVKSNPATLGYKKVDDDTLKTRVHNVYRRLGEWVLNADPTDAYTAEFFIDLGRQRAAENLKNSEVIYALILARVVLWRYIISNGIIHSSLELHQCLGFYQQLNNFFDKATYYVAVGYESLHSAEQNKMKEEKFVDKTVKGITNWFFKTKEIK
;
A
#
# COMPACT_ATOMS: atom_id res chain seq x y z
N MET A 1 -15.36 -15.05 4.19
CA MET A 1 -14.01 -15.12 4.83
C MET A 1 -13.93 -14.23 6.06
N LEU A 2 -12.97 -14.46 6.98
CA LEU A 2 -12.83 -13.79 8.29
C LEU A 2 -12.81 -12.24 8.21
N TYR A 3 -12.33 -11.67 7.10
CA TYR A 3 -12.12 -10.23 6.93
C TYR A 3 -13.04 -9.58 5.89
N GLU A 4 -13.91 -10.36 5.26
CA GLU A 4 -14.68 -9.95 4.08
C GLU A 4 -15.56 -8.73 4.34
N LYS A 5 -16.12 -8.61 5.55
CA LYS A 5 -16.94 -7.45 5.94
C LYS A 5 -16.16 -6.13 5.93
N PHE A 6 -14.89 -6.14 6.34
CA PHE A 6 -14.05 -4.93 6.37
C PHE A 6 -13.58 -4.56 4.97
N ILE A 7 -13.28 -5.57 4.15
CA ILE A 7 -12.90 -5.39 2.75
C ILE A 7 -14.07 -4.76 1.98
N ARG A 8 -15.27 -5.37 2.05
CA ARG A 8 -16.47 -4.83 1.40
C ARG A 8 -16.78 -3.40 1.87
N LEU A 9 -16.67 -3.15 3.18
CA LEU A 9 -16.87 -1.81 3.73
C LEU A 9 -15.95 -0.77 3.06
N VAL A 10 -14.67 -1.10 2.86
CA VAL A 10 -13.73 -0.18 2.18
C VAL A 10 -14.02 -0.09 0.68
N GLU A 11 -14.21 -1.22 0.00
CA GLU A 11 -14.40 -1.26 -1.44
C GLU A 11 -15.67 -0.51 -1.87
N ASP A 12 -16.78 -0.69 -1.14
CA ASP A 12 -18.06 -0.02 -1.40
C ASP A 12 -18.01 1.50 -1.15
N HIS A 13 -17.07 1.95 -0.32
CA HIS A 13 -16.90 3.36 0.03
C HIS A 13 -15.56 3.94 -0.46
N ALA A 14 -14.92 3.28 -1.42
CA ALA A 14 -13.61 3.66 -1.94
C ALA A 14 -13.55 5.13 -2.40
N GLU A 15 -14.64 5.64 -2.99
CA GLU A 15 -14.76 7.04 -3.42
C GLU A 15 -14.70 8.02 -2.23
N VAL A 16 -15.37 7.70 -1.12
CA VAL A 16 -15.38 8.54 0.09
C VAL A 16 -14.00 8.56 0.74
N ILE A 17 -13.38 7.39 0.87
CA ILE A 17 -12.04 7.22 1.45
C ILE A 17 -10.99 7.92 0.57
N THR A 18 -11.13 7.84 -0.75
CA THR A 18 -10.27 8.55 -1.72
C THR A 18 -10.33 10.05 -1.53
N LYS A 19 -11.52 10.64 -1.43
CA LYS A 19 -11.68 12.09 -1.23
C LYS A 19 -11.04 12.55 0.08
N GLU A 20 -11.22 11.78 1.14
CA GLU A 20 -10.60 12.09 2.44
C GLU A 20 -9.07 12.00 2.35
N TRP A 21 -8.53 10.99 1.67
CA TRP A 21 -7.08 10.89 1.45
C TRP A 21 -6.51 12.06 0.63
N ILE A 22 -7.20 12.50 -0.43
CA ILE A 22 -6.78 13.66 -1.23
C ILE A 22 -6.70 14.91 -0.35
N LYS A 23 -7.70 15.13 0.51
CA LYS A 23 -7.69 16.24 1.45
C LYS A 23 -6.50 16.17 2.42
N GLU A 24 -6.22 15.00 2.98
CA GLU A 24 -5.09 14.79 3.89
C GLU A 24 -3.75 15.03 3.18
N VAL A 25 -3.51 14.41 2.02
CA VAL A 25 -2.23 14.52 1.31
C VAL A 25 -1.96 15.94 0.79
N LYS A 26 -3.00 16.70 0.42
CA LYS A 26 -2.84 18.08 -0.04
C LYS A 26 -2.71 19.08 1.12
N SER A 27 -3.23 18.78 2.31
CA SER A 27 -3.11 19.68 3.45
C SER A 27 -1.87 19.41 4.32
N ASN A 28 -1.31 18.20 4.27
CA ASN A 28 -0.23 17.79 5.16
C ASN A 28 1.15 18.40 4.77
N PRO A 29 1.89 19.00 5.72
CA PRO A 29 3.23 19.54 5.49
C PRO A 29 4.29 18.49 5.11
N ALA A 30 4.06 17.20 5.40
CA ALA A 30 4.96 16.11 5.05
C ALA A 30 4.82 15.64 3.59
N THR A 31 3.85 16.18 2.84
CA THR A 31 3.53 15.76 1.46
C THR A 31 3.32 16.97 0.53
N LEU A 32 4.11 18.04 0.70
CA LEU A 32 3.95 19.31 -0.04
C LEU A 32 3.96 19.14 -1.57
N GLY A 33 4.76 18.22 -2.11
CA GLY A 33 4.80 17.91 -3.54
C GLY A 33 3.44 17.53 -4.12
N TYR A 34 2.59 16.86 -3.33
CA TYR A 34 1.25 16.44 -3.75
C TYR A 34 0.27 17.60 -3.93
N LYS A 35 0.55 18.80 -3.38
CA LYS A 35 -0.29 20.00 -3.62
C LYS A 35 -0.36 20.39 -5.09
N LYS A 36 0.69 20.08 -5.86
CA LYS A 36 0.82 20.44 -7.27
C LYS A 36 0.23 19.40 -8.22
N VAL A 37 -0.13 18.23 -7.71
CA VAL A 37 -0.76 17.16 -8.50
C VAL A 37 -2.26 17.45 -8.59
N ASP A 38 -2.85 17.23 -9.76
CA ASP A 38 -4.28 17.41 -9.98
C ASP A 38 -5.11 16.34 -9.25
N ASP A 39 -6.31 16.72 -8.83
CA ASP A 39 -7.17 15.87 -7.99
C ASP A 39 -7.65 14.62 -8.73
N ASP A 40 -7.89 14.70 -10.04
CA ASP A 40 -8.32 13.57 -10.85
C ASP A 40 -7.23 12.50 -11.00
N THR A 41 -5.98 12.93 -11.15
CA THR A 41 -4.82 12.06 -11.12
C THR A 41 -4.64 11.41 -9.76
N LEU A 42 -4.74 12.18 -8.67
CA LEU A 42 -4.67 11.65 -7.31
C LEU A 42 -5.78 10.64 -7.03
N LYS A 43 -7.01 10.95 -7.47
CA LYS A 43 -8.18 10.09 -7.36
C LYS A 43 -7.93 8.77 -8.07
N THR A 44 -7.55 8.81 -9.35
CA THR A 44 -7.27 7.60 -10.13
C THR A 44 -6.23 6.70 -9.46
N ARG A 45 -5.17 7.30 -8.89
CA ARG A 45 -4.06 6.58 -8.25
C ARG A 45 -4.49 5.81 -6.99
N VAL A 46 -5.15 6.47 -6.05
CA VAL A 46 -5.48 5.86 -4.75
C VAL A 46 -6.80 5.08 -4.78
N HIS A 47 -7.75 5.47 -5.62
CA HIS A 47 -9.06 4.83 -5.70
C HIS A 47 -8.94 3.35 -6.05
N ASN A 48 -8.05 2.99 -6.98
CA ASN A 48 -7.83 1.61 -7.38
C ASN A 48 -7.27 0.75 -6.24
N VAL A 49 -6.45 1.33 -5.34
CA VAL A 49 -5.95 0.62 -4.15
C VAL A 49 -7.10 0.29 -3.21
N TYR A 50 -8.01 1.24 -2.96
CA TYR A 50 -9.17 1.02 -2.10
C TYR A 50 -10.23 0.11 -2.72
N ARG A 51 -10.50 0.27 -4.03
CA ARG A 51 -11.54 -0.49 -4.72
C ARG A 51 -11.16 -1.97 -4.95
N ARG A 52 -9.86 -2.28 -4.95
CA ARG A 52 -9.32 -3.64 -5.11
C ARG A 52 -8.64 -4.14 -3.83
N LEU A 53 -9.03 -3.61 -2.66
CA LEU A 53 -8.37 -3.94 -1.39
C LEU A 53 -8.35 -5.45 -1.12
N GLY A 54 -9.43 -6.16 -1.44
CA GLY A 54 -9.51 -7.60 -1.29
C GLY A 54 -8.45 -8.34 -2.10
N GLU A 55 -8.13 -7.87 -3.31
CA GLU A 55 -7.09 -8.47 -4.13
C GLU A 55 -5.71 -8.30 -3.51
N TRP A 56 -5.44 -7.13 -2.96
CA TRP A 56 -4.17 -6.82 -2.30
C TRP A 56 -3.97 -7.60 -0.99
N VAL A 57 -5.04 -7.75 -0.20
CA VAL A 57 -4.98 -8.26 1.17
C VAL A 57 -5.27 -9.76 1.26
N LEU A 58 -6.16 -10.30 0.41
CA LEU A 58 -6.54 -11.72 0.43
C LEU A 58 -5.83 -12.54 -0.62
N ASN A 59 -5.55 -11.96 -1.79
CA ASN A 59 -4.92 -12.66 -2.92
C ASN A 59 -3.43 -12.31 -3.03
N ALA A 60 -2.75 -12.13 -1.90
CA ALA A 60 -1.30 -11.98 -1.88
C ALA A 60 -0.69 -13.20 -2.58
N ASP A 61 -0.14 -12.96 -3.77
CA ASP A 61 0.68 -13.89 -4.54
C ASP A 61 1.61 -14.62 -3.56
N PRO A 62 1.73 -15.97 -3.60
CA PRO A 62 2.65 -16.71 -2.74
C PRO A 62 4.09 -16.16 -2.76
N THR A 63 4.44 -15.50 -3.87
CA THR A 63 5.75 -14.89 -4.09
C THR A 63 5.77 -13.39 -3.85
N ASP A 64 4.65 -12.71 -3.58
CA ASP A 64 4.54 -11.23 -3.53
C ASP A 64 5.03 -10.51 -4.82
N ALA A 65 5.29 -11.22 -5.93
CA ALA A 65 5.93 -10.64 -7.11
C ALA A 65 5.07 -9.56 -7.77
N TYR A 66 3.77 -9.81 -7.93
CA TYR A 66 2.83 -8.83 -8.48
C TYR A 66 2.78 -7.53 -7.65
N THR A 67 2.70 -7.66 -6.32
CA THR A 67 2.70 -6.52 -5.39
C THR A 67 4.03 -5.76 -5.50
N ALA A 68 5.15 -6.48 -5.58
CA ALA A 68 6.46 -5.87 -5.72
C ALA A 68 6.58 -5.06 -7.02
N GLU A 69 6.23 -5.64 -8.16
CA GLU A 69 6.29 -4.98 -9.47
C GLU A 69 5.45 -3.70 -9.48
N PHE A 70 4.19 -3.78 -9.03
CA PHE A 70 3.30 -2.63 -8.97
C PHE A 70 3.86 -1.47 -8.15
N PHE A 71 4.38 -1.75 -6.94
CA PHE A 71 4.87 -0.70 -6.05
C PHE A 71 6.27 -0.21 -6.42
N ILE A 72 7.13 -1.04 -7.02
CA ILE A 72 8.40 -0.60 -7.61
C ILE A 72 8.14 0.39 -8.74
N ASP A 73 7.22 0.07 -9.65
CA ASP A 73 6.85 0.97 -10.75
C ASP A 73 6.20 2.25 -10.24
N LEU A 74 5.36 2.16 -9.19
CA LEU A 74 4.84 3.34 -8.52
C LEU A 74 5.98 4.23 -7.99
N GLY A 75 6.99 3.66 -7.32
CA GLY A 75 8.15 4.41 -6.83
C GLY A 75 8.90 5.14 -7.94
N ARG A 76 9.15 4.45 -9.06
CA ARG A 76 9.81 5.02 -10.25
C ARG A 76 9.02 6.18 -10.84
N GLN A 77 7.71 6.01 -11.00
CA GLN A 77 6.83 7.07 -11.51
C GLN A 77 6.86 8.31 -10.61
N ARG A 78 6.82 8.12 -9.28
CA ARG A 78 6.86 9.25 -8.33
C ARG A 78 8.20 9.98 -8.34
N ALA A 79 9.30 9.24 -8.52
CA ALA A 79 10.62 9.84 -8.72
C ALA A 79 10.69 10.65 -10.02
N ALA A 80 10.15 10.12 -11.13
CA ALA A 80 10.08 10.83 -12.41
C ALA A 80 9.19 12.09 -12.35
N GLU A 81 8.21 12.11 -11.46
CA GLU A 81 7.36 13.28 -11.16
C GLU A 81 8.02 14.32 -10.23
N ASN A 82 9.27 14.09 -9.81
CA ASN A 82 10.02 14.95 -8.88
C ASN A 82 9.38 15.12 -7.49
N LEU A 83 8.53 14.17 -7.06
CA LEU A 83 8.10 14.09 -5.66
C LEU A 83 9.25 13.54 -4.82
N LYS A 84 9.41 13.95 -3.57
CA LYS A 84 10.47 13.38 -2.70
C LYS A 84 10.06 12.00 -2.20
N ASN A 85 11.01 11.07 -2.06
CA ASN A 85 10.74 9.73 -1.51
C ASN A 85 10.01 9.80 -0.16
N SER A 86 10.44 10.69 0.74
CA SER A 86 9.79 10.91 2.04
C SER A 86 8.31 11.30 1.92
N GLU A 87 7.95 12.10 0.90
CA GLU A 87 6.57 12.51 0.65
C GLU A 87 5.75 11.32 0.13
N VAL A 88 6.33 10.50 -0.74
CA VAL A 88 5.66 9.30 -1.26
C VAL A 88 5.39 8.29 -0.15
N ILE A 89 6.38 8.03 0.70
CA ILE A 89 6.23 7.15 1.88
C ILE A 89 5.14 7.68 2.80
N TYR A 90 5.15 8.99 3.10
CA TYR A 90 4.14 9.56 3.99
C TYR A 90 2.74 9.55 3.37
N ALA A 91 2.62 9.71 2.05
CA ALA A 91 1.35 9.58 1.34
C ALA A 91 0.77 8.15 1.44
N LEU A 92 1.59 7.10 1.41
CA LEU A 92 1.17 5.72 1.69
C LEU A 92 0.74 5.53 3.15
N ILE A 93 1.46 6.12 4.09
CA ILE A 93 1.08 6.11 5.52
C ILE A 93 -0.31 6.74 5.69
N LEU A 94 -0.55 7.90 5.07
CA LEU A 94 -1.87 8.55 5.08
C LEU A 94 -2.94 7.66 4.44
N ALA A 95 -2.62 6.95 3.36
CA ALA A 95 -3.57 6.04 2.72
C ALA A 95 -4.04 4.93 3.66
N ARG A 96 -3.12 4.35 4.44
CA ARG A 96 -3.43 3.38 5.50
C ARG A 96 -4.27 4.00 6.63
N VAL A 97 -3.86 5.18 7.11
CA VAL A 97 -4.52 5.86 8.26
C VAL A 97 -5.96 6.23 7.91
N VAL A 98 -6.20 6.81 6.74
CA VAL A 98 -7.54 7.22 6.30
C VAL A 98 -8.45 6.00 6.14
N LEU A 99 -7.96 4.93 5.53
CA LEU A 99 -8.67 3.66 5.42
C LEU A 99 -9.02 3.09 6.79
N TRP A 100 -8.05 2.99 7.70
CA TRP A 100 -8.27 2.43 9.03
C TRP A 100 -9.25 3.27 9.85
N ARG A 101 -9.14 4.59 9.80
CA ARG A 101 -10.08 5.52 10.44
C ARG A 101 -11.50 5.29 9.94
N TYR A 102 -11.68 5.12 8.62
CA TYR A 102 -12.98 4.82 8.04
C TYR A 102 -13.57 3.50 8.57
N ILE A 103 -12.75 2.47 8.69
CA ILE A 103 -13.16 1.17 9.25
C ILE A 103 -13.57 1.30 10.72
N ILE A 104 -12.83 2.02 11.55
CA ILE A 104 -13.19 2.16 12.97
C ILE A 104 -14.46 2.99 13.14
N SER A 105 -14.67 4.02 12.33
CA SER A 105 -15.86 4.88 12.41
C SER A 105 -17.14 4.20 11.90
N ASN A 106 -17.05 3.24 10.97
CA ASN A 106 -18.21 2.61 10.33
C ASN A 106 -18.33 1.10 10.60
N GLY A 107 -17.25 0.46 11.02
CA GLY A 107 -17.19 -0.94 11.40
C GLY A 107 -17.57 -1.07 12.85
N ILE A 108 -18.85 -1.29 13.10
CA ILE A 108 -19.34 -1.38 14.46
C ILE A 108 -18.90 -2.72 15.05
N ILE A 109 -17.88 -2.66 15.92
CA ILE A 109 -17.37 -3.81 16.66
C ILE A 109 -18.32 -4.05 17.84
N HIS A 110 -19.22 -5.01 17.71
CA HIS A 110 -20.26 -5.30 18.71
C HIS A 110 -19.96 -6.51 19.59
N SER A 111 -18.93 -7.30 19.25
CA SER A 111 -18.56 -8.48 20.04
C SER A 111 -17.06 -8.74 20.05
N SER A 112 -16.61 -9.55 21.02
CA SER A 112 -15.21 -9.98 21.14
C SER A 112 -14.72 -10.73 19.89
N LEU A 113 -15.61 -11.48 19.21
CA LEU A 113 -15.28 -12.14 17.96
C LEU A 113 -14.96 -11.13 16.85
N GLU A 114 -15.78 -10.08 16.74
CA GLU A 114 -15.56 -9.03 15.75
C GLU A 114 -14.32 -8.19 16.04
N LEU A 115 -13.99 -7.98 17.31
CA LEU A 115 -12.75 -7.35 17.72
C LEU A 115 -11.55 -8.20 17.28
N HIS A 116 -11.60 -9.51 17.48
CA HIS A 116 -10.54 -10.42 17.04
C HIS A 116 -10.38 -10.40 15.51
N GLN A 117 -11.49 -10.42 14.76
CA GLN A 117 -11.48 -10.27 13.30
C GLN A 117 -10.87 -8.93 12.87
N CYS A 118 -11.21 -7.85 13.57
CA CYS A 118 -10.69 -6.50 13.31
C CYS A 118 -9.18 -6.42 13.51
N LEU A 119 -8.67 -7.01 14.61
CA LEU A 119 -7.24 -7.10 14.87
C LEU A 119 -6.49 -7.91 13.82
N GLY A 120 -7.05 -9.05 13.40
CA GLY A 120 -6.48 -9.86 12.32
C GLY A 120 -6.44 -9.10 11.00
N PHE A 121 -7.50 -8.37 10.67
CA PHE A 121 -7.53 -7.53 9.47
C PHE A 121 -6.53 -6.37 9.55
N TYR A 122 -6.40 -5.72 10.72
CA TYR A 122 -5.39 -4.68 10.94
C TYR A 122 -3.97 -5.19 10.67
N GLN A 123 -3.64 -6.39 11.12
CA GLN A 123 -2.33 -7.00 10.85
C GLN A 123 -2.10 -7.21 9.35
N GLN A 124 -3.10 -7.74 8.63
CA GLN A 124 -2.98 -7.94 7.18
C GLN A 124 -2.83 -6.62 6.42
N LEU A 125 -3.58 -5.60 6.83
CA LEU A 125 -3.48 -4.26 6.27
C LEU A 125 -2.09 -3.66 6.47
N ASN A 126 -1.52 -3.78 7.68
CA ASN A 126 -0.16 -3.29 7.95
C ASN A 126 0.88 -4.04 7.11
N ASN A 127 0.80 -5.36 7.06
CA ASN A 127 1.71 -6.16 6.23
C ASN A 127 1.69 -5.73 4.76
N PHE A 128 0.51 -5.45 4.20
CA PHE A 128 0.37 -4.92 2.85
C PHE A 128 1.06 -3.55 2.69
N PHE A 129 0.76 -2.59 3.56
CA PHE A 129 1.32 -1.23 3.46
C PHE A 129 2.83 -1.17 3.76
N ASP A 130 3.35 -2.05 4.61
CA ASP A 130 4.78 -2.15 4.91
C ASP A 130 5.55 -2.65 3.68
N LYS A 131 5.03 -3.71 3.01
CA LYS A 131 5.58 -4.18 1.73
C LYS A 131 5.50 -3.08 0.66
N ALA A 132 4.35 -2.43 0.52
CA ALA A 132 4.16 -1.33 -0.43
C ALA A 132 5.18 -0.21 -0.22
N THR A 133 5.40 0.20 1.04
CA THR A 133 6.36 1.24 1.41
C THR A 133 7.79 0.85 1.03
N TYR A 134 8.19 -0.38 1.34
CA TYR A 134 9.51 -0.87 0.98
C TYR A 134 9.71 -0.90 -0.55
N TYR A 135 8.79 -1.53 -1.29
CA TYR A 135 8.90 -1.66 -2.74
C TYR A 135 8.86 -0.30 -3.45
N VAL A 136 8.07 0.65 -2.97
CA VAL A 136 8.09 2.03 -3.47
C VAL A 136 9.43 2.69 -3.25
N ALA A 137 10.04 2.56 -2.07
CA ALA A 137 11.36 3.12 -1.82
C ALA A 137 12.43 2.51 -2.76
N VAL A 138 12.41 1.18 -2.93
CA VAL A 138 13.29 0.48 -3.87
C VAL A 138 13.11 0.99 -5.30
N GLY A 139 11.86 1.13 -5.77
CA GLY A 139 11.57 1.64 -7.09
C GLY A 139 12.00 3.09 -7.27
N TYR A 140 11.73 3.93 -6.28
CA TYR A 140 12.12 5.34 -6.28
C TYR A 140 13.64 5.52 -6.43
N GLU A 141 14.42 4.75 -5.69
CA GLU A 141 15.89 4.75 -5.76
C GLU A 141 16.40 4.18 -7.09
N SER A 142 15.68 3.22 -7.67
CA SER A 142 16.08 2.55 -8.91
C SER A 142 16.09 3.47 -10.15
N LEU A 143 15.36 4.59 -10.15
CA LEU A 143 15.38 5.55 -11.26
C LEU A 143 16.79 6.12 -11.50
N HIS A 144 17.58 6.29 -10.42
CA HIS A 144 18.98 6.73 -10.51
C HIS A 144 19.93 5.62 -10.97
N SER A 145 19.44 4.39 -11.08
CA SER A 145 20.17 3.19 -11.52
C SER A 145 19.71 2.67 -12.89
N ALA A 146 18.69 3.29 -13.50
CA ALA A 146 17.90 2.76 -14.62
C ALA A 146 18.41 3.17 -16.02
N GLU A 147 19.73 3.16 -16.24
CA GLU A 147 20.29 3.16 -17.61
C GLU A 147 20.54 1.75 -18.17
N GLN A 148 20.17 0.66 -17.46
CA GLN A 148 20.59 -0.70 -17.87
C GLN A 148 19.49 -1.77 -17.85
N ASN A 149 18.86 -1.97 -19.03
CA ASN A 149 18.22 -3.18 -19.58
C ASN A 149 17.10 -3.91 -18.80
N LYS A 150 15.94 -4.11 -19.47
CA LYS A 150 14.74 -4.86 -19.02
C LYS A 150 15.00 -6.25 -18.42
N MET A 151 15.99 -7.00 -18.92
CA MET A 151 16.35 -8.33 -18.38
C MET A 151 17.01 -8.27 -16.99
N LYS A 152 17.58 -7.11 -16.60
CA LYS A 152 18.05 -6.87 -15.23
C LYS A 152 16.89 -6.53 -14.29
N GLU A 153 15.78 -5.99 -14.80
CA GLU A 153 14.63 -5.60 -13.99
C GLU A 153 13.88 -6.83 -13.45
N GLU A 154 13.60 -7.85 -14.27
CA GLU A 154 12.99 -9.10 -13.78
C GLU A 154 13.85 -9.77 -12.70
N LYS A 155 15.17 -9.87 -12.93
CA LYS A 155 16.11 -10.41 -11.93
C LYS A 155 16.21 -9.54 -10.66
N PHE A 156 15.96 -8.24 -10.78
CA PHE A 156 15.98 -7.29 -9.66
C PHE A 156 14.73 -7.41 -8.79
N VAL A 157 13.55 -7.53 -9.39
CA VAL A 157 12.29 -7.77 -8.66
C VAL A 157 12.39 -9.08 -7.88
N ASP A 158 12.82 -10.17 -8.55
CA ASP A 158 13.02 -11.48 -7.90
C ASP A 158 13.97 -11.43 -6.70
N LYS A 159 15.08 -10.68 -6.82
CA LYS A 159 16.05 -10.52 -5.73
C LYS A 159 15.45 -9.75 -4.55
N THR A 160 14.70 -8.69 -4.85
CA THR A 160 14.06 -7.83 -3.85
C THR A 160 13.00 -8.60 -3.07
N VAL A 161 12.13 -9.31 -3.78
CA VAL A 161 11.13 -10.22 -3.22
C VAL A 161 11.77 -11.23 -2.27
N LYS A 162 12.77 -11.99 -2.74
CA LYS A 162 13.46 -13.03 -1.93
C LYS A 162 14.06 -12.48 -0.63
N GLY A 163 14.52 -11.23 -0.63
CA GLY A 163 15.05 -10.57 0.57
C GLY A 163 14.01 -10.40 1.67
N ILE A 164 12.75 -10.16 1.30
CA ILE A 164 11.64 -9.92 2.23
C ILE A 164 10.98 -11.23 2.67
N THR A 165 10.73 -12.14 1.73
CA THR A 165 10.04 -13.42 2.00
C THR A 165 10.77 -14.22 3.09
N ASN A 166 12.11 -14.18 3.09
CA ASN A 166 12.94 -14.86 4.10
C ASN A 166 12.83 -14.27 5.52
N TRP A 167 12.37 -13.02 5.68
CA TRP A 167 12.24 -12.37 6.98
C TRP A 167 10.82 -12.51 7.56
N PHE A 168 9.78 -12.33 6.73
CA PHE A 168 8.38 -12.41 7.18
C PHE A 168 7.93 -13.85 7.47
N PHE A 169 8.46 -14.86 6.76
CA PHE A 169 8.13 -16.27 6.97
C PHE A 169 9.15 -17.01 7.84
N LYS A 170 9.97 -16.30 8.63
CA LYS A 170 10.76 -16.91 9.71
C LYS A 170 9.83 -17.32 10.86
N THR A 171 8.86 -18.19 10.60
CA THR A 171 8.19 -18.97 11.63
C THR A 171 9.28 -19.76 12.34
N LYS A 172 9.48 -19.45 13.63
CA LYS A 172 10.24 -20.30 14.54
C LYS A 172 9.76 -21.73 14.32
N GLU A 173 10.66 -22.61 13.87
CA GLU A 173 10.52 -24.02 14.20
C GLU A 173 10.54 -24.10 15.72
N ILE A 174 9.34 -24.18 16.31
CA ILE A 174 9.20 -24.59 17.70
C ILE A 174 9.47 -26.10 17.65
N LYS A 175 10.70 -26.48 17.97
CA LYS A 175 11.03 -27.84 18.39
C LYS A 175 10.42 -28.12 19.75
#